data_AF-A0AA87CT41-F1
#
_entry.id   AF-A0AA87CT41-F1
#
_cell.length_a   1.000
_cell.length_b   1.000
_cell.length_c   1.000
_cell.angle_alpha   90.00
_cell.angle_beta   90.00
_cell.angle_gamma   90.00
#
_symmetry.space_group_name_H-M   'P 1'
#
loop_
_entity.id
_entity.type
_entity.pdbx_description
1 polymer ?
#
loop_
_entity_poly.entity_id
_entity_poly.type
_entity_poly.pdbx_seq_one_letter_code
_entity_poly.pdbx_strand_id
1 'polypeptide(L)' 'MFNDNTEYELSRGSDIVRDGMFLELTAANTNPILQLAEVFYSDVTLQFTLTCFEPNIPLEVIETLIEQAKKLLPPIEK' A
#
# COMPACT_ATOMS: atom_id res chain seq x y z
N MET A 1 17.54 4.98 13.15
CA MET A 1 16.80 6.15 13.63
C MET A 1 15.81 6.48 12.54
N PHE A 2 14.51 6.41 12.84
CA PHE A 2 13.49 6.86 11.90
C PHE A 2 13.66 8.37 11.77
N ASN A 3 13.84 8.88 10.56
CA ASN A 3 13.91 10.32 10.37
C ASN A 3 12.51 10.85 10.65
N ASP A 4 12.38 11.77 11.61
CA ASP A 4 11.13 12.47 11.97
C ASP A 4 10.52 13.31 10.83
N ASN A 5 11.08 13.21 9.61
CA ASN A 5 10.72 13.97 8.43
C ASN A 5 10.49 13.09 7.19
N THR A 6 10.38 11.77 7.35
CA THR A 6 9.97 10.88 6.24
C THR A 6 8.48 11.05 6.01
N GLU A 7 8.14 11.76 4.95
CA GLU A 7 6.78 11.83 4.42
C GLU A 7 6.45 10.54 3.67
N TYR A 8 5.20 10.09 3.78
CA TYR A 8 4.71 8.87 3.16
C TYR A 8 3.58 9.20 2.19
N GLU A 9 3.61 8.57 1.02
CA GLU A 9 2.59 8.74 -0.01
C GLU A 9 1.88 7.41 -0.29
N LEU A 10 0.59 7.51 -0.61
CA LEU A 10 -0.24 6.38 -0.97
C LEU A 10 -0.72 6.51 -2.41
N SER A 11 -0.44 5.49 -3.22
CA SER A 11 -0.86 5.45 -4.63
C SER A 11 -1.74 4.24 -4.87
N ARG A 12 -2.95 4.46 -5.40
CA ARG A 12 -3.89 3.39 -5.73
C ARG A 12 -3.82 3.06 -7.22
N GLY A 13 -3.79 1.78 -7.56
CA GLY A 13 -3.81 1.32 -8.94
C GLY A 13 -4.68 0.08 -9.14
N SER A 14 -5.00 -0.18 -10.40
CA SER A 14 -5.61 -1.44 -10.84
C SER A 14 -4.52 -2.30 -11.46
N ASP A 15 -4.51 -3.58 -11.12
CA ASP A 15 -3.61 -4.56 -11.71
C ASP A 15 -4.40 -5.53 -12.58
N ILE A 16 -4.31 -5.32 -13.89
CA ILE A 16 -5.00 -6.13 -14.90
C ILE A 16 -4.41 -7.56 -14.96
N VAL A 17 -3.13 -7.73 -14.57
CA VAL A 17 -2.44 -9.02 -14.65
C VAL A 17 -2.77 -9.90 -13.44
N ARG A 18 -2.83 -9.30 -12.25
CA ARG A 18 -3.21 -9.98 -11.00
C ARG A 18 -4.72 -10.02 -10.75
N ASP A 19 -5.50 -9.35 -11.59
CA ASP A 19 -6.97 -9.23 -11.52
C ASP A 19 -7.41 -8.71 -10.14
N GLY A 20 -7.07 -7.45 -9.88
CA GLY A 20 -7.40 -6.80 -8.62
C GLY A 20 -6.93 -5.35 -8.53
N MET A 21 -6.91 -4.85 -7.29
CA MET A 21 -6.58 -3.47 -6.95
C MET A 21 -5.43 -3.44 -5.94
N PHE A 22 -4.53 -2.47 -6.04
CA PHE A 22 -3.46 -2.28 -5.08
C PHE A 22 -3.41 -0.88 -4.50
N LEU A 23 -2.84 -0.77 -3.30
CA LEU A 23 -2.45 0.46 -2.65
C LEU A 23 -0.96 0.37 -2.30
N GLU A 24 -0.14 1.17 -2.96
CA GLU A 24 1.30 1.28 -2.71
C GLU A 24 1.59 2.34 -1.66
N LEU A 25 2.58 2.04 -0.82
CA LEU A 25 3.19 2.98 0.12
C LEU A 25 4.60 3.33 -0.38
N THR A 26 4.86 4.61 -0.59
CA THR A 26 6.17 5.13 -1.01
C THR A 26 6.70 6.15 -0.02
N ALA A 27 8.02 6.24 0.09
CA ALA A 27 8.67 7.35 0.79
C ALA A 27 8.68 8.57 -0.13
N ALA A 28 8.06 9.67 0.31
CA ALA A 28 8.06 10.92 -0.44
C ALA A 28 9.48 11.49 -0.55
N ASN A 29 9.69 12.36 -1.54
CA ASN A 29 10.96 13.08 -1.75
C ASN A 29 12.19 12.17 -1.96
N THR A 30 11.99 10.92 -2.37
CA THR A 30 13.05 10.00 -2.78
C THR A 30 13.20 10.00 -4.31
N ASN A 31 14.44 9.89 -4.80
CA ASN A 31 14.73 9.72 -6.22
C ASN A 31 15.85 8.67 -6.41
N PRO A 32 15.54 7.48 -6.97
CA PRO A 32 14.23 7.05 -7.46
C PRO A 32 13.19 6.90 -6.33
N ILE A 33 11.91 6.88 -6.70
CA ILE A 33 10.81 6.65 -5.75
C ILE A 33 11.07 5.33 -5.03
N LEU A 34 11.14 5.37 -3.71
CA LEU A 34 11.33 4.20 -2.86
C LEU A 34 9.96 3.66 -2.44
N GLN A 35 9.59 2.50 -3.01
CA GLN A 35 8.42 1.75 -2.58
C GLN A 35 8.74 0.96 -1.31
N LEU A 36 7.94 1.19 -0.27
CA LEU A 36 8.14 0.59 1.04
C LEU A 36 7.28 -0.67 1.21
N ALA A 37 6.00 -0.59 0.85
CA ALA A 37 5.05 -1.69 0.97
C ALA A 37 3.91 -1.57 -0.05
N GLU A 38 3.14 -2.65 -0.20
CA GLU A 38 1.94 -2.71 -1.01
C GLU A 38 0.88 -3.54 -0.28
N VAL A 39 -0.37 -3.07 -0.28
CA VAL A 39 -1.53 -3.93 -0.02
C VAL A 39 -2.26 -4.19 -1.34
N PHE A 40 -2.46 -5.46 -1.65
CA PHE A 40 -3.20 -5.92 -2.83
C PHE A 40 -4.52 -6.56 -2.40
N TYR A 41 -5.61 -6.22 -3.09
CA TYR A 41 -6.90 -6.88 -3.02
C TYR A 41 -7.14 -7.63 -4.33
N SER A 42 -7.35 -8.94 -4.24
CA SER A 42 -7.63 -9.79 -5.39
C SER A 42 -9.13 -9.84 -5.65
N ASP A 43 -9.57 -9.51 -6.86
CA ASP A 43 -10.98 -9.67 -7.25
C ASP A 43 -11.34 -11.16 -7.47
N VAL A 44 -10.34 -12.00 -7.72
CA VAL A 44 -10.50 -13.46 -7.89
C VAL A 44 -10.75 -14.17 -6.56
N THR A 45 -9.97 -13.84 -5.53
CA THR A 45 -9.99 -14.56 -4.24
C THR A 45 -10.69 -13.77 -3.13
N LEU A 46 -10.96 -12.48 -3.33
CA LEU A 46 -11.50 -11.54 -2.36
C LEU A 46 -10.62 -11.39 -1.10
N GLN A 47 -9.32 -11.67 -1.23
CA GLN A 47 -8.34 -11.62 -0.15
C GLN A 47 -7.43 -10.40 -0.26
N PHE A 48 -6.99 -9.92 0.90
CA PHE A 48 -5.93 -8.92 1.01
C PHE A 48 -4.58 -9.58 1.23
N THR A 49 -3.55 -9.08 0.56
CA THR A 49 -2.15 -9.44 0.80
C THR A 49 -1.35 -8.19 1.09
N LEU A 50 -0.53 -8.22 2.15
CA LEU A 50 0.45 -7.17 2.45
C LEU A 50 1.84 -7.68 2.07
N THR A 51 2.56 -6.89 1.29
CA THR A 51 3.98 -7.12 0.95
C THR A 51 4.80 -5.94 1.43
N CYS A 52 5.86 -6.19 2.19
CA CYS A 52 6.84 -5.17 2.60
C CYS A 52 8.14 -5.38 1.81
N PHE A 53 8.59 -4.36 1.10
CA PHE A 53 9.83 -4.39 0.32
C PHE A 53 11.02 -3.89 1.14
N GLU A 54 10.77 -2.95 2.05
CA GLU A 54 11.78 -2.40 2.96
C GLU A 54 11.56 -2.87 4.41
N PRO A 55 12.64 -3.16 5.16
CA PRO A 55 12.54 -3.52 6.55
C PRO A 55 12.33 -2.27 7.43
N ASN A 56 11.84 -2.48 8.65
CA ASN A 56 11.69 -1.43 9.66
C ASN A 56 10.81 -0.25 9.19
N ILE A 57 9.66 -0.52 8.57
CA ILE A 57 8.63 0.49 8.35
C ILE A 57 7.91 0.74 9.68
N PRO A 58 7.64 2.01 10.08
CA PRO A 58 6.89 2.27 11.31
C PRO A 58 5.54 1.56 11.33
N LEU A 59 5.18 0.98 12.48
CA LEU A 59 3.94 0.22 12.63
C LEU A 59 2.71 1.06 12.28
N GLU A 60 2.64 2.29 12.77
CA GLU A 60 1.52 3.23 12.52
C GLU A 60 1.31 3.52 11.02
N VAL A 61 2.39 3.54 10.25
CA VAL A 61 2.32 3.74 8.79
C VAL A 61 1.75 2.50 8.10
N ILE A 62 2.15 1.29 8.54
CA ILE A 62 1.58 0.03 8.05
C ILE A 62 0.10 -0.09 8.43
N GLU A 63 -0.27 0.28 9.65
CA GLU A 63 -1.67 0.28 10.10
C GLU A 63 -2.50 1.25 9.25
N THR A 64 -2.00 2.45 8.99
CA THR A 64 -2.65 3.43 8.11
C THR A 64 -2.82 2.88 6.69
N LEU A 65 -1.78 2.25 6.12
CA LEU A 65 -1.85 1.61 4.81
C LEU A 65 -2.96 0.54 4.77
N ILE A 66 -3.00 -0.34 5.77
CA ILE A 66 -4.01 -1.40 5.86
C ILE A 66 -5.41 -0.82 6.00
N GLU A 67 -5.61 0.19 6.85
CA GLU A 67 -6.90 0.85 7.02
C GLU A 67 -7.41 1.50 5.74
N GLN A 68 -6.53 2.20 5.01
CA GLN A 68 -6.88 2.83 3.74
C GLN A 68 -7.16 1.77 2.66
N ALA A 69 -6.35 0.72 2.59
CA ALA A 69 -6.54 -0.35 1.62
C ALA A 69 -7.90 -1.05 1.79
N LYS A 70 -8.29 -1.34 3.03
CA LYS A 70 -9.61 -1.93 3.34
C LYS A 70 -10.79 -1.05 2.92
N LYS A 71 -10.61 0.27 2.86
CA LYS A 71 -11.64 1.23 2.43
C LYS A 71 -11.65 1.45 0.92
N LEU A 72 -10.48 1.43 0.27
CA LEU A 72 -10.30 1.93 -1.10
C LEU A 72 -10.21 0.85 -2.18
N LEU A 73 -9.87 -0.39 -1.81
CA LEU A 73 -9.60 -1.47 -2.75
C LEU A 73 -10.79 -2.38 -3.06
N PRO A 74 -11.66 -2.75 -2.08
CA PRO A 74 -12.85 -3.54 -2.40
C PRO A 74 -13.77 -2.81 -3.38
N PRO A 75 -14.53 -3.56 -4.20
CA PRO A 75 -15.59 -2.98 -5.00
C PRO A 75 -16.65 -2.31 -4.11
N ILE A 76 -17.15 -1.15 -4.52
CA ILE A 76 -18.25 -0.48 -3.83
C ILE A 76 -19.50 -1.34 -4.04
N GLU A 77 -20.04 -1.92 -2.95
CA GLU A 77 -21.36 -2.57 -2.99
C GLU A 77 -22.40 -1.51 -3.43
N LYS A 78 -23.17 -1.84 -4.46
CA LYS A 78 -24.23 -0.97 -5.03
C LYS A 78 -25.52 -1.04 -4.23
#